data_AF-A0A1G8GB24-F1
#
_entry.id   AF-A0A1G8GB24-F1
#
_cell.length_a   1.000
_cell.length_b   1.000
_cell.length_c   1.000
_cell.angle_alpha   90.00
_cell.angle_beta   90.00
_cell.angle_gamma   90.00
#
_symmetry.space_group_name_H-M   'P 1'
#
loop_
_entity.id
_entity.type
_entity.pdbx_description
1 polymer ?
#
loop_
_entity_poly.entity_id
_entity_poly.type
_entity_poly.pdbx_seq_one_letter_code
_entity_poly.pdbx_strand_id
1 'polypeptide(L)'
;MKKKTLGFLMIILLTLTPISAQETVKVMFSNLLNSPLENSVPNRTYDLPYVLSDYKPDLVLRCELYNTFEASVLLNTTMIAINPNYDF
;
A
#
# COMPACT_ATOMS: atom_id res chain seq x y z
N MET A 1 49.66 13.05 10.57
CA MET A 1 48.95 11.77 10.34
C MET A 1 47.63 11.71 11.10
N LYS A 2 47.59 11.99 12.42
CA LYS A 2 46.38 11.95 13.26
C LYS A 2 45.14 12.72 12.74
N LYS A 3 45.31 13.91 12.16
CA LYS A 3 44.19 14.72 11.60
C LYS A 3 43.54 14.08 10.35
N LYS A 4 44.34 13.40 9.52
CA LYS A 4 43.85 12.68 8.33
C LYS A 4 43.09 11.42 8.75
N THR A 5 43.60 10.71 9.76
CA THR A 5 42.92 9.55 10.37
C THR A 5 41.59 9.94 11.01
N LEU A 6 41.53 11.09 11.69
CA LEU A 6 40.29 11.61 12.29
C LEU A 6 39.25 11.98 11.22
N GLY A 7 39.66 12.65 10.14
CA GLY A 7 38.76 12.97 9.03
C GLY A 7 38.20 11.72 8.35
N PHE A 8 39.05 10.71 8.15
CA PHE A 8 38.63 9.43 7.57
C PHE A 8 37.61 8.69 8.46
N LEU A 9 37.84 8.69 9.78
CA LEU A 9 36.91 8.11 10.75
C LEU A 9 35.54 8.82 10.74
N MET A 10 35.53 10.15 10.59
CA MET A 10 34.32 10.96 10.54
C MET A 10 33.47 10.63 9.30
N ILE A 11 34.12 10.45 8.15
CA ILE A 11 33.44 10.03 6.90
C ILE A 11 32.80 8.64 7.06
N ILE A 12 33.51 7.69 7.68
CA ILE A 12 32.96 6.34 7.93
C ILE A 12 31.72 6.43 8.82
N LEU A 13 31.76 7.24 9.88
CA LEU A 13 30.61 7.44 10.78
C LEU A 13 29.39 8.02 10.05
N LEU A 14 29.59 8.94 9.11
CA LEU A 14 28.52 9.53 8.28
C LEU A 14 27.89 8.54 7.30
N THR A 15 28.59 7.43 6.98
CA THR A 15 28.08 6.38 6.07
C THR A 15 27.39 5.21 6.79
N LEU A 16 27.46 5.16 8.12
CA LEU A 16 26.79 4.14 8.94
C LEU A 16 25.33 4.52 9.21
N THR A 17 24.51 4.61 8.16
CA THR A 17 23.06 4.64 8.33
C THR A 17 22.51 3.22 8.37
N PRO A 18 21.63 2.87 9.33
CA PRO A 18 20.93 1.59 9.27
C PRO A 18 20.00 1.61 8.06
N ILE A 19 20.39 0.93 6.99
CA ILE A 19 19.52 0.66 5.84
C ILE A 19 18.65 -0.53 6.24
N SER A 20 17.51 -0.26 6.87
CA SER A 20 16.46 -1.27 7.04
C SER A 20 15.54 -1.16 5.83
N ALA A 21 15.57 -2.17 4.96
CA ALA A 21 14.54 -2.36 3.96
C ALA A 21 13.27 -2.89 4.63
N GLN A 22 12.11 -2.74 3.98
CA GLN A 22 10.88 -3.36 4.47
C GLN A 22 11.03 -4.88 4.45
N GLU A 23 11.09 -5.50 5.63
CA GLU A 23 11.30 -6.95 5.76
C GLU A 23 9.99 -7.75 5.67
N THR A 24 8.84 -7.08 5.82
CA THR A 24 7.51 -7.70 5.81
C THR A 24 6.61 -7.04 4.78
N VAL A 25 6.00 -7.86 3.92
CA VAL A 25 4.99 -7.44 2.93
C VAL A 25 3.62 -7.93 3.40
N LYS A 26 2.72 -6.99 3.68
CA LYS A 26 1.34 -7.25 4.07
C LYS A 26 0.45 -7.34 2.83
N VAL A 27 -0.04 -8.55 2.57
CA VAL A 27 -0.91 -8.82 1.42
C VAL A 27 -2.37 -8.87 1.88
N MET A 28 -3.26 -8.22 1.13
CA MET A 28 -4.71 -8.36 1.25
C MET A 28 -5.23 -9.10 0.01
N PHE A 29 -5.80 -10.28 0.20
CA PHE A 29 -6.48 -11.03 -0.85
C PHE A 29 -7.95 -11.18 -0.51
N SER A 30 -8.84 -10.84 -1.44
CA SER A 30 -10.28 -11.06 -1.24
C SER A 30 -11.04 -11.24 -2.55
N ASN A 31 -12.04 -12.10 -2.51
CA ASN A 31 -12.96 -12.36 -3.61
C ASN A 31 -14.18 -11.43 -3.50
N LEU A 32 -14.55 -10.74 -4.59
CA LEU A 32 -15.69 -9.82 -4.63
C LEU A 32 -17.02 -10.51 -4.96
N LEU A 33 -17.01 -11.82 -5.23
CA LEU A 33 -18.18 -12.65 -5.52
C LEU A 33 -19.05 -12.07 -6.65
N ASN A 34 -18.42 -11.54 -7.71
CA ASN A 34 -19.11 -10.84 -8.80
C ASN A 34 -19.94 -9.61 -8.36
N SER A 35 -19.54 -8.92 -7.29
CA SER A 35 -20.11 -7.61 -6.92
C SER A 35 -20.15 -6.68 -8.14
N PRO A 36 -21.26 -5.95 -8.37
CA PRO A 36 -22.44 -5.81 -7.50
C PRO A 36 -23.57 -6.82 -7.73
N LEU A 37 -23.39 -7.85 -8.57
CA LEU A 37 -24.45 -8.84 -8.84
C LEU A 37 -24.86 -9.60 -7.56
N GLU A 38 -23.88 -9.89 -6.70
CA GLU A 38 -24.09 -10.53 -5.41
C GLU A 38 -24.33 -9.47 -4.32
N ASN A 39 -25.59 -9.31 -3.91
CA ASN A 39 -26.06 -8.24 -3.02
C ASN A 39 -26.24 -8.67 -1.55
N SER A 40 -25.80 -9.86 -1.18
CA SER A 40 -25.94 -10.41 0.18
C SER A 40 -25.18 -9.64 1.26
N VAL A 41 -24.21 -8.78 0.91
CA VAL A 41 -23.62 -7.81 1.84
C VAL A 41 -23.68 -6.41 1.22
N PRO A 42 -24.45 -5.49 1.82
CA PRO A 42 -24.52 -4.11 1.35
C PRO A 42 -23.22 -3.36 1.64
N ASN A 43 -23.03 -2.22 0.98
CA ASN A 43 -22.01 -1.22 1.29
C ASN A 43 -20.53 -1.64 1.18
N ARG A 44 -20.21 -2.80 0.60
CA ARG A 44 -18.82 -3.28 0.45
C ARG A 44 -17.85 -2.24 -0.15
N THR A 45 -18.29 -1.46 -1.14
CA THR A 45 -17.48 -0.41 -1.78
C THR A 45 -17.26 0.79 -0.86
N TYR A 46 -18.26 1.15 -0.04
CA TYR A 46 -18.14 2.22 0.97
C TYR A 46 -17.29 1.79 2.16
N ASP A 47 -17.26 0.50 2.47
CA ASP A 47 -16.48 -0.05 3.59
C ASP A 47 -14.99 -0.20 3.25
N LEU A 48 -14.66 -0.28 1.95
CA LEU A 48 -13.30 -0.49 1.47
C LEU A 48 -12.27 0.55 2.00
N PRO A 49 -12.52 1.87 1.97
CA PRO A 49 -11.60 2.85 2.55
C PRO A 49 -11.31 2.60 4.03
N TYR A 50 -12.33 2.19 4.82
CA TYR A 50 -12.15 1.91 6.24
C TYR A 50 -11.24 0.68 6.42
N VAL A 51 -11.50 -0.40 5.67
CA VAL A 51 -10.67 -1.62 5.71
C VAL A 51 -9.23 -1.33 5.27
N LEU A 52 -9.03 -0.52 4.22
CA LEU A 52 -7.69 -0.14 3.76
C LEU A 52 -6.95 0.72 4.79
N SER A 53 -7.64 1.65 5.45
CA SER A 53 -7.05 2.52 6.48
C SER A 53 -6.66 1.78 7.76
N ASP A 54 -7.41 0.73 8.12
CA ASP A 54 -7.14 -0.12 9.28
C ASP A 54 -6.05 -1.16 8.97
N TYR A 55 -6.22 -1.94 7.90
CA TYR A 55 -5.30 -3.03 7.56
C TYR A 55 -3.97 -2.52 7.00
N LYS A 56 -3.95 -1.42 6.24
CA LYS A 56 -2.76 -0.85 5.58
C LYS A 56 -1.91 -1.89 4.82
N PRO A 57 -2.47 -2.53 3.77
CA PRO A 57 -1.75 -3.51 2.97
C PRO A 57 -0.70 -2.85 2.05
N ASP A 58 0.38 -3.59 1.77
CA ASP A 58 1.39 -3.25 0.76
C ASP A 58 0.96 -3.72 -0.64
N LEU A 59 0.21 -4.82 -0.71
CA LEU A 59 -0.33 -5.38 -1.95
C LEU A 59 -1.80 -5.77 -1.76
N VAL A 60 -2.66 -5.27 -2.65
CA VAL A 60 -4.10 -5.59 -2.68
C VAL A 60 -4.41 -6.40 -3.91
N LEU A 61 -5.01 -7.58 -3.70
CA LEU A 61 -5.45 -8.50 -4.75
C LEU A 61 -6.96 -8.73 -4.61
N ARG A 62 -7.68 -8.50 -5.70
CA ARG A 62 -9.15 -8.65 -5.77
C ARG A 62 -9.51 -9.57 -6.92
N CYS A 63 -10.36 -10.56 -6.64
CA CYS A 63 -10.86 -11.53 -7.63
C CYS A 63 -12.35 -11.36 -7.87
N GLU A 64 -12.83 -11.91 -9.00
CA GLU A 64 -14.23 -11.86 -9.43
C GLU A 64 -14.79 -10.43 -9.51
N LEU A 65 -13.97 -9.52 -10.04
CA LEU A 65 -14.44 -8.22 -10.51
C LEU A 65 -15.38 -8.42 -11.69
N TYR A 66 -16.61 -7.92 -11.57
CA TYR A 66 -17.64 -8.17 -12.56
C TYR A 66 -17.42 -7.41 -13.88
N ASN A 67 -16.99 -6.14 -13.82
CA ASN A 67 -16.81 -5.30 -14.99
C ASN A 67 -15.70 -4.26 -14.81
N THR A 68 -15.35 -3.56 -15.89
CA THR A 68 -14.29 -2.55 -15.93
C THR A 68 -14.62 -1.29 -15.14
N PHE A 69 -15.90 -0.92 -15.05
CA PHE A 69 -16.32 0.25 -14.27
C PHE A 69 -16.03 0.04 -12.77
N GLU A 70 -16.41 -1.12 -12.23
CA GLU A 70 -16.10 -1.50 -10.84
C GLU A 70 -14.59 -1.59 -10.60
N ALA A 71 -13.82 -2.08 -11.59
CA ALA A 71 -12.37 -2.10 -11.50
C ALA A 71 -11.78 -0.69 -11.39
N SER A 72 -12.29 0.27 -12.17
CA SER A 72 -11.87 1.68 -12.10
C SER A 72 -12.25 2.32 -10.76
N VAL A 73 -13.46 2.08 -10.26
CA VAL A 73 -13.90 2.58 -8.94
C VAL A 73 -13.04 2.01 -7.82
N LEU A 74 -12.77 0.70 -7.85
CA LEU A 74 -11.91 0.01 -6.89
C LEU A 74 -10.49 0.58 -6.91
N LEU A 75 -9.89 0.73 -8.10
CA LEU A 75 -8.56 1.30 -8.26
C LEU A 75 -8.51 2.72 -7.70
N ASN A 76 -9.43 3.59 -8.10
CA ASN A 76 -9.50 4.96 -7.63
C ASN A 76 -9.64 5.03 -6.10
N THR A 77 -10.57 4.26 -5.53
CA THR A 77 -10.80 4.20 -4.09
C THR A 77 -9.54 3.74 -3.33
N THR A 78 -8.86 2.72 -3.85
CA THR A 78 -7.63 2.20 -3.24
C THR A 78 -6.50 3.22 -3.31
N MET A 79 -6.33 3.89 -4.45
CA MET A 79 -5.27 4.86 -4.66
C MET A 79 -5.50 6.14 -3.85
N ILE A 80 -6.74 6.64 -3.76
CA ILE A 80 -7.10 7.79 -2.91
C ILE A 80 -6.87 7.45 -1.42
N ALA A 81 -7.17 6.22 -0.99
CA ALA A 81 -6.93 5.80 0.39
C ALA A 81 -5.45 5.77 0.78
N ILE A 82 -4.56 5.52 -0.19
CA ILE A 82 -3.09 5.52 0.00
C ILE A 82 -2.52 6.93 -0.17
N ASN A 83 -2.96 7.64 -1.20
CA ASN A 83 -2.53 8.99 -1.57
C ASN A 83 -3.76 9.85 -1.87
N PRO A 84 -4.15 10.75 -0.95
CA PRO A 84 -5.29 11.64 -1.15
C PRO A 84 -5.16 12.58 -2.36
N ASN A 85 -3.94 12.79 -2.88
CA ASN A 85 -3.66 13.61 -4.05
C ASN A 85 -3.49 12.78 -5.32
N TYR A 86 -3.92 11.52 -5.32
CA TYR A 86 -3.92 10.70 -6.53
C TYR A 86 -4.90 11.29 -7.56
N ASP A 87 -4.41 11.51 -8.77
CA ASP A 87 -5.18 12.06 -9.90
C ASP A 87 -5.10 11.08 -11.07
N PHE A 88 -6.23 10.85 -11.74
CA PHE A 88 -6.41 9.77 -12.73
C PHE A 88 -6.30 10.28 -14.18
#